data_AF-A0A2E5C152-F1
#
_entry.id   AF-A0A2E5C152-F1
#
_cell.length_a   1.000
_cell.length_b   1.000
_cell.length_c   1.000
_cell.angle_alpha   90.00
_cell.angle_beta   90.00
_cell.angle_gamma   90.00
#
_symmetry.space_group_name_H-M   'P 1'
#
loop_
_entity.id
_entity.type
_entity.pdbx_description
1 polymer ?
#
loop_
_entity_poly.entity_id
_entity_poly.type
_entity_poly.pdbx_seq_one_letter_code
_entity_poly.pdbx_strand_id
1 'polypeptide(L)'
;MNEKYGVMVCGHGSRDEDAVGEFLNFAKKLKNKLLQYELDWGFLEFANPVINSGLNSLREKGIKEIMSIPVMLFAAGHAKNDIPSVLNAYQAQYPDLSISYGRELGIDLKLIRAAGERVKEAIKQADGYIPPEETLLMVVGRGSSDPDANSNVSKVTRMLWEGLGFGWAETAYSGVTFPLIKPGLEHASKLGYKRIVVFPYFLFTGILVKRIYQYTDLVAADNPKIQFVKASYLNDHPLILDTFSERVEEIRNGVNNMNCKLCKYREQFLGFENEVGLRQESHHHHVEGIGTGHSHPQGHDHSHDHDHPHDHGHHPYPHADHPLGPKTLEQESSQGNQ
;
A
#
# COMPACT_ATOMS: atom_id res chain seq x y z
N MET A 1 -37.62 3.95 -11.05
CA MET A 1 -36.58 5.00 -11.01
C MET A 1 -35.26 4.29 -11.20
N ASN A 2 -34.40 4.71 -12.14
CA ASN A 2 -33.07 4.11 -12.23
C ASN A 2 -32.30 4.48 -10.97
N GLU A 3 -31.81 3.48 -10.22
CA GLU A 3 -30.96 3.71 -9.05
C GLU A 3 -29.69 4.45 -9.47
N LYS A 4 -29.44 5.59 -8.83
CA LYS A 4 -28.26 6.41 -9.08
C LYS A 4 -27.19 6.07 -8.05
N TYR A 5 -26.22 5.27 -8.45
CA TYR A 5 -25.07 4.92 -7.60
C TYR A 5 -23.99 6.00 -7.63
N GLY A 6 -23.36 6.22 -6.49
CA GLY A 6 -22.09 6.95 -6.38
C GLY A 6 -20.94 6.00 -6.06
N VAL A 7 -19.71 6.42 -6.35
CA VAL A 7 -18.48 5.70 -6.02
C VAL A 7 -17.62 6.58 -5.12
N MET A 8 -17.23 6.04 -3.97
CA MET A 8 -16.32 6.68 -3.05
C MET A 8 -14.95 5.99 -3.09
N VAL A 9 -13.93 6.71 -3.55
CA VAL A 9 -12.55 6.19 -3.62
C VAL A 9 -11.82 6.55 -2.32
N CYS A 10 -11.57 5.54 -1.49
CA CYS A 10 -10.95 5.71 -0.18
C CYS A 10 -9.44 5.51 -0.27
N GLY A 11 -8.69 6.62 -0.28
CA GLY A 11 -7.24 6.61 -0.17
C GLY A 11 -6.76 6.43 1.27
N HIS A 12 -5.57 5.87 1.44
CA HIS A 12 -4.89 5.84 2.73
C HIS A 12 -4.57 7.27 3.21
N GLY A 13 -3.82 8.00 2.39
CA GLY A 13 -3.25 9.29 2.77
C GLY A 13 -1.74 9.20 2.92
N SER A 14 -1.07 10.34 2.75
CA SER A 14 0.38 10.44 2.84
C SER A 14 0.75 11.85 3.30
N ARG A 15 1.88 11.96 4.00
CA ARG A 15 2.55 13.24 4.24
C ARG A 15 3.35 13.72 3.02
N ASP A 16 3.69 12.82 2.10
CA ASP A 16 4.41 13.14 0.87
C ASP A 16 3.46 13.70 -0.19
N GLU A 17 3.72 14.93 -0.65
CA GLU A 17 2.89 15.64 -1.64
C GLU A 17 2.89 14.98 -3.01
N ASP A 18 3.99 14.35 -3.42
CA ASP A 18 4.07 13.62 -4.69
C ASP A 18 3.10 12.42 -4.64
N ALA A 19 3.08 11.70 -3.52
CA ALA A 19 2.17 10.58 -3.32
C ALA A 19 0.69 11.00 -3.32
N VAL A 20 0.37 12.16 -2.72
CA VAL A 20 -0.98 12.74 -2.78
C VAL A 20 -1.32 13.13 -4.22
N GLY A 21 -0.40 13.75 -4.94
CA GLY A 21 -0.56 14.13 -6.35
C GLY A 21 -0.83 12.94 -7.26
N GLU A 22 -0.07 11.85 -7.11
CA GLU A 22 -0.27 10.60 -7.87
C GLU A 22 -1.63 9.96 -7.56
N PHE A 23 -2.04 9.92 -6.29
CA PHE A 23 -3.37 9.44 -5.93
C PHE A 23 -4.48 10.27 -6.59
N LEU A 24 -4.37 11.61 -6.55
CA LEU A 24 -5.38 12.50 -7.15
C LEU A 24 -5.44 12.32 -8.67
N ASN A 25 -4.30 12.15 -9.33
CA ASN A 25 -4.26 11.82 -10.76
C ASN A 25 -4.93 10.47 -11.05
N PHE A 26 -4.63 9.45 -10.25
CA PHE A 26 -5.27 8.14 -10.33
C PHE A 26 -6.80 8.23 -10.15
N ALA A 27 -7.28 8.94 -9.11
CA ALA A 27 -8.71 9.11 -8.84
C ALA A 27 -9.44 9.84 -9.99
N LYS A 28 -8.81 10.85 -10.58
CA LYS A 28 -9.33 11.55 -11.78
C LYS A 28 -9.40 10.61 -12.99
N LYS A 29 -8.39 9.78 -13.22
CA LYS A 29 -8.40 8.78 -14.30
C LYS A 29 -9.50 7.74 -14.09
N LEU A 30 -9.70 7.28 -12.84
CA LEU A 30 -10.77 6.35 -12.51
C LEU A 30 -12.15 6.99 -12.70
N LYS A 31 -12.33 8.26 -12.34
CA LYS A 31 -13.55 9.04 -12.62
C LYS A 31 -13.89 9.06 -14.11
N ASN A 32 -12.90 9.30 -14.96
CA ASN A 32 -13.09 9.29 -16.42
C ASN A 32 -13.44 7.90 -16.98
N LYS A 33 -13.10 6.83 -16.25
CA LYS A 33 -13.41 5.45 -16.63
C LYS A 33 -14.78 4.98 -16.17
N LEU A 34 -15.31 5.62 -15.13
CA LEU A 34 -16.58 5.31 -14.47
C LEU A 34 -17.60 6.44 -14.63
N LEU A 35 -17.73 6.99 -15.85
CA LEU A 35 -18.62 8.13 -16.15
C LEU A 35 -20.10 7.84 -15.88
N GLN A 36 -20.48 6.57 -15.78
CA GLN A 36 -21.83 6.16 -15.40
C GLN A 36 -22.14 6.38 -13.91
N TYR A 37 -21.13 6.67 -13.08
CA TYR A 37 -21.27 6.90 -11.64
C TYR A 37 -20.83 8.32 -11.24
N GLU A 38 -21.50 8.88 -10.24
CA GLU A 38 -20.93 10.05 -9.54
C GLU A 38 -19.77 9.57 -8.67
N LEU A 39 -18.54 9.94 -9.04
CA LEU A 39 -17.34 9.55 -8.30
C LEU A 39 -16.72 10.73 -7.54
N ASP A 40 -16.41 10.48 -6.27
CA ASP A 40 -15.59 11.34 -5.41
C ASP A 40 -14.53 10.51 -4.64
N TRP A 41 -13.64 11.18 -3.93
CA TRP A 41 -12.53 10.57 -3.22
C TRP A 41 -12.20 11.28 -1.91
N GLY A 42 -11.44 10.59 -1.06
CA GLY A 42 -10.94 11.17 0.19
C GLY A 42 -9.93 10.24 0.85
N PHE A 43 -9.20 10.78 1.81
CA PHE A 43 -8.14 10.09 2.54
C PHE A 43 -8.60 9.68 3.94
N LEU A 44 -8.11 8.55 4.41
CA LEU A 44 -8.29 8.09 5.78
C LEU A 44 -7.48 8.96 6.75
N GLU A 45 -6.25 9.32 6.39
CA GLU A 45 -5.34 10.09 7.25
C GLU A 45 -4.46 11.08 6.47
N PHE A 46 -3.79 11.98 7.20
CA PHE A 46 -2.79 12.95 6.72
C PHE A 46 -3.27 13.98 5.70
N ALA A 47 -3.75 13.56 4.53
CA ALA A 47 -4.09 14.44 3.43
C ALA A 47 -5.57 14.84 3.43
N ASN A 48 -5.87 15.93 2.74
CA ASN A 48 -7.23 16.39 2.46
C ASN A 48 -7.56 16.22 0.96
N PRO A 49 -8.83 16.00 0.58
CA PRO A 49 -10.01 15.92 1.45
C PRO A 49 -10.08 14.60 2.23
N VAL A 50 -10.65 14.60 3.43
CA VAL A 50 -10.93 13.38 4.20
C VAL A 50 -12.12 12.59 3.61
N ILE A 51 -12.23 11.30 3.91
CA ILE A 51 -13.30 10.42 3.40
C ILE A 51 -14.70 11.04 3.61
N ASN A 52 -14.96 11.62 4.78
CA ASN A 52 -16.25 12.25 5.10
C ASN A 52 -16.62 13.40 4.14
N SER A 53 -15.64 14.14 3.63
CA SER A 53 -15.89 15.23 2.67
C SER A 53 -16.37 14.70 1.32
N GLY A 54 -15.78 13.62 0.83
CA GLY A 54 -16.23 12.95 -0.40
C GLY A 54 -17.63 12.36 -0.25
N LEU A 55 -17.93 11.75 0.90
CA LEU A 55 -19.28 11.23 1.21
C LEU A 55 -20.33 12.35 1.26
N ASN A 56 -20.01 13.50 1.88
CA ASN A 56 -20.88 14.68 1.88
C ASN A 56 -21.19 15.17 0.46
N SER A 57 -20.17 15.30 -0.39
CA SER A 57 -20.31 15.72 -1.79
C SER A 57 -21.24 14.78 -2.58
N LEU A 58 -21.09 13.46 -2.42
CA LEU A 58 -21.97 12.48 -3.06
C LEU A 58 -23.41 12.60 -2.56
N ARG A 59 -23.62 12.71 -1.25
CA ARG A 59 -24.94 12.86 -0.64
C ARG A 59 -25.64 14.16 -1.08
N GLU A 60 -24.91 15.28 -1.12
CA GLU A 60 -25.43 16.59 -1.55
C GLU A 60 -25.91 16.58 -3.02
N LYS A 61 -25.36 15.69 -3.84
CA LYS A 61 -25.84 15.42 -5.21
C LYS A 61 -27.05 14.49 -5.28
N GLY A 62 -27.63 14.12 -4.13
CA GLY A 62 -28.78 13.24 -4.02
C GLY A 62 -28.48 11.75 -4.18
N ILE A 63 -27.21 11.33 -4.07
CA ILE A 63 -26.84 9.91 -4.10
C ILE A 63 -27.23 9.25 -2.78
N LYS A 64 -27.97 8.13 -2.87
CA LYS A 64 -28.42 7.32 -1.72
C LYS A 64 -27.72 5.96 -1.62
N GLU A 65 -27.16 5.47 -2.72
CA GLU A 65 -26.41 4.21 -2.78
C GLU A 65 -24.95 4.51 -3.15
N ILE A 66 -24.03 4.32 -2.21
CA ILE A 66 -22.59 4.60 -2.38
C ILE A 66 -21.81 3.29 -2.36
N MET A 67 -21.01 3.08 -3.40
CA MET A 67 -20.04 1.98 -3.50
C MET A 67 -18.65 2.51 -3.13
N SER A 68 -18.18 2.20 -1.94
CA SER A 68 -16.88 2.61 -1.43
C SER A 68 -15.81 1.57 -1.76
N ILE A 69 -14.70 1.99 -2.38
CA ILE A 69 -13.58 1.11 -2.74
C ILE A 69 -12.27 1.59 -2.08
N PRO A 70 -11.53 0.71 -1.37
CA PRO A 70 -10.24 1.07 -0.80
C PRO A 70 -9.15 1.02 -1.86
N VAL A 71 -8.36 2.09 -1.96
CA VAL A 71 -7.16 2.12 -2.83
C VAL A 71 -5.99 1.44 -2.12
N MET A 72 -6.08 0.11 -2.03
CA MET A 72 -5.15 -0.76 -1.29
C MET A 72 -4.81 -2.00 -2.12
N LEU A 73 -3.55 -2.44 -2.06
CA LEU A 73 -3.13 -3.68 -2.73
C LEU A 73 -3.62 -4.92 -1.97
N PHE A 74 -3.46 -4.94 -0.64
CA PHE A 74 -3.78 -6.10 0.20
C PHE A 74 -4.56 -5.67 1.45
N ALA A 75 -5.39 -6.59 1.96
CA ALA A 75 -6.18 -6.35 3.15
C ALA A 75 -5.34 -6.53 4.42
N ALA A 76 -5.18 -5.45 5.16
CA ALA A 76 -4.62 -5.40 6.52
C ALA A 76 -5.50 -4.47 7.38
N GLY A 77 -4.97 -3.93 8.49
CA GLY A 77 -5.70 -3.06 9.42
C GLY A 77 -6.58 -2.00 8.75
N HIS A 78 -6.04 -1.22 7.80
CA HIS A 78 -6.80 -0.15 7.14
C HIS A 78 -8.02 -0.60 6.35
N ALA A 79 -7.87 -1.68 5.57
CA ALA A 79 -8.96 -2.21 4.77
C ALA A 79 -9.93 -3.08 5.61
N LYS A 80 -9.43 -3.74 6.66
CA LYS A 80 -10.22 -4.64 7.51
C LYS A 80 -10.95 -3.91 8.63
N ASN A 81 -10.42 -2.80 9.13
CA ASN A 81 -10.91 -2.09 10.32
C ASN A 81 -11.14 -0.61 10.06
N ASP A 82 -10.08 0.17 9.75
CA ASP A 82 -10.15 1.64 9.85
C ASP A 82 -11.16 2.27 8.86
N ILE A 83 -11.06 1.95 7.56
CA ILE A 83 -12.00 2.46 6.55
C ILE A 83 -13.43 1.97 6.82
N PRO A 84 -13.69 0.67 7.04
CA PRO A 84 -15.02 0.21 7.45
C PRO A 84 -15.59 0.96 8.65
N SER A 85 -14.79 1.23 9.69
CA SER A 85 -15.25 1.97 10.88
C SER A 85 -15.68 3.39 10.52
N VAL A 86 -14.91 4.11 9.69
CA VAL A 86 -15.28 5.46 9.21
C VAL A 86 -16.59 5.43 8.40
N LEU A 87 -16.70 4.49 7.45
CA LEU A 87 -17.89 4.37 6.60
C LEU A 87 -19.15 4.02 7.41
N ASN A 88 -19.03 3.07 8.35
CA ASN A 88 -20.14 2.66 9.22
C ASN A 88 -20.58 3.80 10.14
N ALA A 89 -19.63 4.55 10.72
CA ALA A 89 -19.93 5.70 11.55
C ALA A 89 -20.62 6.84 10.77
N TYR A 90 -20.23 7.04 9.51
CA TYR A 90 -20.89 8.00 8.63
C TYR A 90 -22.32 7.54 8.29
N GLN A 91 -22.50 6.29 7.85
CA GLN A 91 -23.83 5.74 7.50
C GLN A 91 -24.81 5.81 8.67
N ALA A 92 -24.36 5.54 9.90
CA ALA A 92 -25.20 5.59 11.09
C ALA A 92 -25.85 6.97 11.35
N GLN A 93 -25.27 8.05 10.80
CA GLN A 93 -25.82 9.40 10.89
C GLN A 93 -26.91 9.69 9.85
N TYR A 94 -27.04 8.86 8.80
CA TYR A 94 -27.94 9.07 7.66
C TYR A 94 -28.69 7.77 7.31
N PRO A 95 -29.84 7.49 7.95
CA PRO A 95 -30.58 6.23 7.77
C PRO A 95 -31.06 5.92 6.35
N ASP A 96 -31.23 6.96 5.51
CA ASP A 96 -31.64 6.84 4.11
C ASP A 96 -30.45 6.59 3.14
N LEU A 97 -29.23 6.51 3.67
CA LEU A 97 -28.00 6.27 2.92
C LEU A 97 -27.53 4.82 3.11
N SER A 98 -27.21 4.17 2.01
CA SER A 98 -26.61 2.84 1.95
C SER A 98 -25.20 2.95 1.40
N ILE A 99 -24.23 2.42 2.13
CA ILE A 99 -22.81 2.39 1.78
C ILE A 99 -22.36 0.93 1.72
N SER A 100 -22.05 0.47 0.52
CA SER A 100 -21.43 -0.83 0.30
C SER A 100 -19.91 -0.69 0.22
N TYR A 101 -19.17 -1.59 0.85
CA TYR A 101 -17.70 -1.55 0.88
C TYR A 101 -17.10 -2.69 0.05
N GLY A 102 -16.30 -2.33 -0.94
CA GLY A 102 -15.57 -3.24 -1.83
C GLY A 102 -14.32 -3.83 -1.21
N ARG A 103 -13.97 -5.02 -1.66
CA ARG A 103 -12.65 -5.61 -1.40
C ARG A 103 -11.54 -4.81 -2.07
N GLU A 104 -10.33 -4.95 -1.52
CA GLU A 104 -9.09 -4.46 -2.07
C GLU A 104 -8.74 -5.10 -3.44
N LEU A 105 -7.65 -4.64 -4.07
CA LEU A 105 -7.23 -5.21 -5.35
C LEU A 105 -6.86 -6.69 -5.23
N GLY A 106 -6.13 -7.07 -4.18
CA GLY A 106 -5.75 -8.44 -3.88
C GLY A 106 -4.80 -9.02 -4.92
N ILE A 107 -4.83 -10.35 -5.06
CA ILE A 107 -4.08 -11.07 -6.08
C ILE A 107 -4.93 -11.14 -7.36
N ASP A 108 -4.47 -10.47 -8.40
CA ASP A 108 -5.15 -10.39 -9.69
C ASP A 108 -4.15 -10.52 -10.84
N LEU A 109 -4.50 -11.26 -11.89
CA LEU A 109 -3.64 -11.44 -13.06
C LEU A 109 -3.32 -10.10 -13.76
N LYS A 110 -4.22 -9.12 -13.70
CA LYS A 110 -3.97 -7.77 -14.23
C LYS A 110 -2.84 -7.07 -13.48
N LEU A 111 -2.80 -7.22 -12.17
CA LEU A 111 -1.74 -6.67 -11.33
C LEU A 111 -0.40 -7.39 -11.57
N ILE A 112 -0.41 -8.72 -11.71
CA ILE A 112 0.80 -9.49 -12.04
C ILE A 112 1.35 -9.09 -13.42
N ARG A 113 0.49 -8.88 -14.41
CA ARG A 113 0.89 -8.38 -15.74
C ARG A 113 1.50 -6.99 -15.66
N ALA A 114 0.84 -6.06 -14.98
CA ALA A 114 1.35 -4.70 -14.77
C ALA A 114 2.73 -4.71 -14.09
N ALA A 115 2.88 -5.50 -13.03
CA ALA A 115 4.17 -5.68 -12.35
C ALA A 115 5.24 -6.27 -13.29
N GLY A 116 4.90 -7.31 -14.06
CA GLY A 116 5.81 -7.90 -15.03
C GLY A 116 6.24 -6.90 -16.12
N GLU A 117 5.34 -6.02 -16.56
CA GLU A 117 5.66 -4.94 -17.51
C GLU A 117 6.66 -3.95 -16.90
N ARG A 118 6.45 -3.49 -15.66
CA ARG A 118 7.41 -2.62 -14.95
C ARG A 118 8.80 -3.23 -14.84
N VAL A 119 8.87 -4.52 -14.47
CA VAL A 119 10.14 -5.24 -14.36
C VAL A 119 10.84 -5.37 -15.72
N LYS A 120 10.09 -5.73 -16.78
CA LYS A 120 10.63 -5.84 -18.14
C LYS A 120 11.10 -4.51 -18.69
N GLU A 121 10.37 -3.43 -18.44
CA GLU A 121 10.74 -2.07 -18.82
C GLU A 121 12.09 -1.68 -18.19
N ALA A 122 12.26 -1.94 -16.91
CA ALA A 122 13.50 -1.65 -16.19
C ALA A 122 14.70 -2.43 -16.74
N ILE A 123 14.53 -3.72 -17.03
CA ILE A 123 15.58 -4.56 -17.63
C ILE A 123 15.94 -4.06 -19.03
N LYS A 124 14.96 -3.66 -19.84
CA LYS A 124 15.20 -3.13 -21.19
C LYS A 124 16.00 -1.82 -21.18
N GLN A 125 15.84 -1.02 -20.13
CA GLN A 125 16.57 0.24 -19.94
C GLN A 125 17.95 0.05 -19.29
N ALA A 126 18.23 -1.12 -18.72
CA ALA A 126 19.52 -1.42 -18.09
C ALA A 126 20.63 -1.67 -19.12
N ASP A 127 21.86 -1.30 -18.78
CA ASP A 127 23.01 -1.50 -19.66
C ASP A 127 23.39 -2.98 -19.78
N GLY A 128 23.62 -3.42 -21.01
CA GLY A 128 24.08 -4.78 -21.29
C GLY A 128 23.01 -5.87 -21.12
N TYR A 129 23.26 -6.99 -21.80
CA TYR A 129 22.42 -8.18 -21.68
C TYR A 129 22.98 -9.09 -20.59
N ILE A 130 22.15 -9.41 -19.59
CA ILE A 130 22.39 -10.46 -18.60
C ILE A 130 21.18 -11.40 -18.69
N PRO A 131 21.39 -12.71 -18.87
CA PRO A 131 20.30 -13.64 -19.07
C PRO A 131 19.46 -13.80 -17.79
N PRO A 132 18.16 -14.16 -17.91
CA PRO A 132 17.26 -14.28 -16.77
C PRO A 132 17.79 -15.23 -15.67
N GLU A 133 18.40 -16.35 -16.04
CA GLU A 133 18.96 -17.33 -15.10
C GLU A 133 20.15 -16.80 -14.26
N GLU A 134 20.79 -15.71 -14.69
CA GLU A 134 21.84 -15.01 -13.94
C GLU A 134 21.32 -13.74 -13.24
N THR A 135 20.00 -13.52 -13.26
CA THR A 135 19.31 -12.38 -12.66
C THR A 135 18.44 -12.82 -11.49
N LEU A 136 18.51 -12.09 -10.38
CA LEU A 136 17.64 -12.22 -9.22
C LEU A 136 16.59 -11.11 -9.21
N LEU A 137 15.34 -11.45 -8.93
CA LEU A 137 14.26 -10.48 -8.70
C LEU A 137 14.04 -10.26 -7.20
N MET A 138 14.12 -9.01 -6.74
CA MET A 138 13.69 -8.63 -5.41
C MET A 138 12.38 -7.86 -5.47
N VAL A 139 11.30 -8.47 -4.99
CA VAL A 139 10.00 -7.80 -4.87
C VAL A 139 9.87 -7.24 -3.47
N VAL A 140 9.56 -5.95 -3.38
CA VAL A 140 9.53 -5.21 -2.13
C VAL A 140 8.12 -4.75 -1.83
N GLY A 141 7.52 -5.29 -0.77
CA GLY A 141 6.23 -4.85 -0.25
C GLY A 141 6.37 -3.82 0.87
N ARG A 142 5.27 -3.21 1.31
CA ARG A 142 5.27 -2.32 2.49
C ARG A 142 5.60 -3.07 3.78
N GLY A 143 5.01 -4.27 3.94
CA GLY A 143 5.02 -5.06 5.17
C GLY A 143 3.81 -4.78 6.05
N SER A 144 3.39 -5.76 6.84
CA SER A 144 2.19 -5.65 7.69
C SER A 144 2.35 -6.48 8.96
N SER A 145 1.65 -6.09 10.03
CA SER A 145 1.40 -6.94 11.19
C SER A 145 0.39 -8.06 10.89
N ASP A 146 -0.24 -8.02 9.72
CA ASP A 146 -1.12 -9.05 9.19
C ASP A 146 -0.33 -10.00 8.25
N PRO A 147 -0.12 -11.27 8.65
CA PRO A 147 0.65 -12.23 7.86
C PRO A 147 -0.03 -12.64 6.56
N ASP A 148 -1.36 -12.52 6.42
CA ASP A 148 -2.08 -12.80 5.17
C ASP A 148 -1.64 -11.80 4.09
N ALA A 149 -1.55 -10.50 4.45
CA ALA A 149 -1.04 -9.46 3.54
C ALA A 149 0.42 -9.71 3.13
N ASN A 150 1.27 -10.13 4.06
CA ASN A 150 2.68 -10.47 3.77
C ASN A 150 2.78 -11.68 2.84
N SER A 151 1.98 -12.71 3.08
CA SER A 151 1.93 -13.91 2.23
C SER A 151 1.54 -13.60 0.78
N ASN A 152 0.69 -12.59 0.58
CA ASN A 152 0.30 -12.14 -0.75
C ASN A 152 1.44 -11.45 -1.51
N VAL A 153 2.34 -10.73 -0.84
CA VAL A 153 3.58 -10.22 -1.48
C VAL A 153 4.44 -11.39 -1.93
N SER A 154 4.67 -12.38 -1.06
CA SER A 154 5.44 -13.59 -1.42
C SER A 154 4.83 -14.35 -2.60
N LYS A 155 3.50 -14.39 -2.69
CA LYS A 155 2.78 -14.96 -3.83
C LYS A 155 3.03 -14.18 -5.12
N VAL A 156 2.96 -12.85 -5.08
CA VAL A 156 3.32 -11.98 -6.22
C VAL A 156 4.75 -12.25 -6.66
N THR A 157 5.70 -12.28 -5.72
CA THR A 157 7.11 -12.61 -5.99
C THR A 157 7.23 -13.93 -6.74
N ARG A 158 6.56 -14.98 -6.25
CA ARG A 158 6.60 -16.30 -6.86
C ARG A 158 6.04 -16.30 -8.29
N MET A 159 4.89 -15.65 -8.49
CA MET A 159 4.24 -15.55 -9.80
C MET A 159 5.09 -14.79 -10.82
N LEU A 160 5.73 -13.70 -10.39
CA LEU A 160 6.64 -12.93 -11.25
C LEU A 160 7.92 -13.70 -11.56
N TRP A 161 8.50 -14.36 -10.56
CA TRP A 161 9.72 -15.13 -10.72
C TRP A 161 9.56 -16.22 -11.78
N GLU A 162 8.61 -17.13 -11.59
CA GLU A 162 8.37 -18.23 -12.54
C GLU A 162 7.87 -17.71 -13.90
N GLY A 163 7.04 -16.66 -13.89
CA GLY A 163 6.49 -16.08 -15.11
C GLY A 163 7.50 -15.32 -15.97
N LEU A 164 8.59 -14.83 -15.38
CA LEU A 164 9.64 -14.09 -16.07
C LEU A 164 10.92 -14.90 -16.28
N GLY A 165 11.04 -16.07 -15.63
CA GLY A 165 12.14 -17.01 -15.83
C GLY A 165 13.45 -16.60 -15.14
N PHE A 166 13.40 -15.77 -14.10
CA PHE A 166 14.60 -15.39 -13.36
C PHE A 166 15.27 -16.59 -12.67
N GLY A 167 16.59 -16.50 -12.43
CA GLY A 167 17.32 -17.55 -11.73
C GLY A 167 16.89 -17.70 -10.26
N TRP A 168 16.52 -16.58 -9.64
CA TRP A 168 15.98 -16.56 -8.28
C TRP A 168 15.07 -15.37 -8.03
N ALA A 169 14.34 -15.42 -6.92
CA ALA A 169 13.67 -14.25 -6.39
C ALA A 169 13.60 -14.27 -4.87
N GLU A 170 13.63 -13.07 -4.28
CA GLU A 170 13.41 -12.86 -2.84
C GLU A 170 12.30 -11.84 -2.60
N THR A 171 11.60 -12.01 -1.48
CA THR A 171 10.62 -11.05 -0.99
C THR A 171 11.23 -10.29 0.17
N ALA A 172 11.17 -8.95 0.09
CA ALA A 172 11.59 -8.08 1.17
C ALA A 172 10.51 -7.04 1.47
N TYR A 173 10.70 -6.30 2.56
CA TYR A 173 9.75 -5.29 2.99
C TYR A 173 10.43 -3.95 3.27
N SER A 174 9.71 -2.84 2.99
CA SER A 174 10.20 -1.50 3.28
C SER A 174 10.13 -1.14 4.77
N GLY A 175 9.30 -1.84 5.53
CA GLY A 175 9.10 -1.63 6.96
C GLY A 175 8.13 -2.66 7.57
N VAL A 176 7.83 -2.47 8.86
CA VAL A 176 6.85 -3.23 9.67
C VAL A 176 7.13 -4.72 9.87
N THR A 177 7.61 -5.45 8.86
CA THR A 177 7.93 -6.88 8.96
C THR A 177 9.26 -7.18 8.28
N PHE A 178 9.72 -8.43 8.37
CA PHE A 178 11.04 -8.85 7.91
C PHE A 178 10.96 -9.99 6.88
N PRO A 179 11.98 -10.17 6.01
CA PRO A 179 13.23 -9.42 5.95
C PRO A 179 13.07 -8.01 5.37
N LEU A 180 13.82 -7.05 5.92
CA LEU A 180 13.84 -5.67 5.42
C LEU A 180 14.73 -5.53 4.18
N ILE A 181 14.46 -4.50 3.38
CA ILE A 181 15.11 -4.30 2.09
C ILE A 181 16.64 -4.33 2.13
N LYS A 182 17.30 -3.60 3.04
CA LYS A 182 18.77 -3.56 3.10
C LYS A 182 19.37 -4.93 3.47
N PRO A 183 19.00 -5.58 4.59
CA PRO A 183 19.45 -6.93 4.89
C PRO A 183 19.11 -7.96 3.79
N GLY A 184 17.95 -7.82 3.16
CA GLY A 184 17.54 -8.67 2.02
C GLY A 184 18.49 -8.52 0.84
N LEU A 185 18.80 -7.29 0.42
CA LEU A 185 19.76 -7.05 -0.68
C LEU A 185 21.17 -7.50 -0.34
N GLU A 186 21.63 -7.31 0.90
CA GLU A 186 22.93 -7.81 1.36
C GLU A 186 23.00 -9.33 1.35
N HIS A 187 21.91 -10.01 1.69
CA HIS A 187 21.79 -11.46 1.56
C HIS A 187 21.82 -11.88 0.09
N ALA A 188 20.96 -11.30 -0.74
CA ALA A 188 20.86 -11.59 -2.17
C ALA A 188 22.18 -11.38 -2.92
N SER A 189 22.98 -10.38 -2.51
CA SER A 189 24.29 -10.08 -3.11
C SER A 189 25.33 -11.19 -2.88
N LYS A 190 25.12 -12.05 -1.87
CA LYS A 190 26.01 -13.20 -1.57
C LYS A 190 25.66 -14.45 -2.39
N LEU A 191 24.55 -14.44 -3.12
CA LEU A 191 24.04 -15.62 -3.84
C LEU A 191 24.69 -15.82 -5.23
N GLY A 192 25.51 -14.87 -5.70
CA GLY A 192 26.30 -15.03 -6.93
C GLY A 192 25.60 -14.65 -8.24
N TYR A 193 24.42 -14.01 -8.18
CA TYR A 193 23.74 -13.47 -9.37
C TYR A 193 24.44 -12.23 -9.91
N LYS A 194 24.47 -12.07 -11.24
CA LYS A 194 25.16 -10.94 -11.89
C LYS A 194 24.30 -9.68 -11.92
N ARG A 195 22.98 -9.83 -11.80
CA ARG A 195 22.02 -8.73 -11.76
C ARG A 195 21.00 -8.94 -10.64
N ILE A 196 20.65 -7.87 -9.94
CA ILE A 196 19.52 -7.81 -9.02
C ILE A 196 18.54 -6.74 -9.52
N VAL A 197 17.32 -7.14 -9.84
CA VAL A 197 16.23 -6.22 -10.20
C VAL A 197 15.38 -5.97 -8.97
N VAL A 198 15.32 -4.73 -8.50
CA VAL A 198 14.53 -4.33 -7.32
C VAL A 198 13.22 -3.71 -7.79
N PHE A 199 12.11 -4.35 -7.43
CA PHE A 199 10.77 -3.94 -7.83
C PHE A 199 9.89 -3.63 -6.62
N PRO A 200 9.57 -2.33 -6.37
CA PRO A 200 8.61 -1.94 -5.35
C PRO A 200 7.19 -2.29 -5.79
N TYR A 201 6.52 -3.20 -5.08
CA TYR A 201 5.11 -3.52 -5.30
C TYR A 201 4.21 -2.54 -4.55
N PHE A 202 4.14 -1.32 -5.09
CA PHE A 202 3.40 -0.18 -4.52
C PHE A 202 2.48 0.46 -5.57
N LEU A 203 1.37 1.06 -5.13
CA LEU A 203 0.50 1.83 -6.02
C LEU A 203 1.08 3.21 -6.31
N PHE A 204 1.66 3.89 -5.33
CA PHE A 204 2.15 5.25 -5.48
C PHE A 204 3.57 5.39 -4.94
N THR A 205 4.21 6.49 -5.30
CA THR A 205 5.48 6.96 -4.76
C THR A 205 5.36 7.32 -3.27
N GLY A 206 6.44 7.88 -2.75
CA GLY A 206 6.50 8.50 -1.45
C GLY A 206 7.79 8.12 -0.72
N ILE A 207 7.85 8.48 0.56
CA ILE A 207 9.01 8.25 1.43
C ILE A 207 9.47 6.77 1.38
N LEU A 208 8.54 5.82 1.34
CA LEU A 208 8.88 4.39 1.36
C LEU A 208 9.54 3.93 0.05
N VAL A 209 9.03 4.33 -1.11
CA VAL A 209 9.64 3.99 -2.40
C VAL A 209 11.00 4.68 -2.55
N LYS A 210 11.08 5.96 -2.17
CA LYS A 210 12.35 6.73 -2.13
C LYS A 210 13.40 5.99 -1.29
N ARG A 211 13.01 5.49 -0.12
CA ARG A 211 13.87 4.70 0.78
C ARG A 211 14.32 3.35 0.19
N ILE A 212 13.45 2.63 -0.50
CA ILE A 212 13.82 1.37 -1.17
C ILE A 212 14.97 1.61 -2.17
N TYR A 213 14.84 2.66 -2.98
CA TYR A 213 15.88 3.02 -3.95
C TYR A 213 17.17 3.49 -3.28
N GLN A 214 17.09 4.28 -2.21
CA GLN A 214 18.26 4.69 -1.44
C GLN A 214 19.04 3.48 -0.89
N TYR A 215 18.36 2.51 -0.27
CA TYR A 215 19.03 1.29 0.21
C TYR A 215 19.57 0.42 -0.94
N THR A 216 18.89 0.43 -2.09
CA THR A 216 19.41 -0.23 -3.29
C THR A 216 20.73 0.39 -3.72
N ASP A 217 20.81 1.73 -3.75
CA ASP A 217 22.04 2.45 -4.15
C ASP A 217 23.18 2.22 -3.15
N LEU A 218 22.88 2.16 -1.85
CA LEU A 218 23.87 1.85 -0.81
C LEU A 218 24.46 0.44 -0.98
N VAL A 219 23.62 -0.58 -1.12
CA VAL A 219 24.11 -1.97 -1.29
C VAL A 219 24.81 -2.13 -2.64
N ALA A 220 24.39 -1.41 -3.68
CA ALA A 220 25.06 -1.41 -4.98
C ALA A 220 26.48 -0.85 -4.91
N ALA A 221 26.71 0.21 -4.12
CA ALA A 221 28.04 0.78 -3.92
C ALA A 221 29.02 -0.23 -3.30
N ASP A 222 28.56 -1.07 -2.39
CA ASP A 222 29.36 -2.12 -1.75
C ASP A 222 29.56 -3.37 -2.62
N ASN A 223 28.79 -3.50 -3.71
CA ASN A 223 28.77 -4.69 -4.57
C ASN A 223 28.96 -4.33 -6.06
N PRO A 224 30.09 -3.70 -6.46
CA PRO A 224 30.29 -3.14 -7.80
C PRO A 224 30.33 -4.16 -8.94
N LYS A 225 30.38 -5.46 -8.63
CA LYS A 225 30.34 -6.55 -9.63
C LYS A 225 28.92 -6.98 -10.00
N ILE A 226 27.91 -6.52 -9.26
CA ILE A 226 26.50 -6.85 -9.48
C ILE A 226 25.82 -5.63 -10.08
N GLN A 227 25.06 -5.82 -11.15
CA GLN A 227 24.23 -4.76 -11.69
C GLN A 227 22.91 -4.68 -10.92
N PHE A 228 22.68 -3.57 -10.23
CA PHE A 228 21.40 -3.28 -9.59
C PHE A 228 20.49 -2.48 -10.55
N VAL A 229 19.27 -2.96 -10.75
CA VAL A 229 18.28 -2.34 -11.64
C VAL A 229 17.05 -1.98 -10.83
N LYS A 230 16.73 -0.68 -10.74
CA LYS A 230 15.55 -0.18 -10.02
C LYS A 230 14.35 -0.13 -10.97
N ALA A 231 13.39 -1.02 -10.79
CA ALA A 231 12.13 -0.97 -11.52
C ALA A 231 11.17 0.04 -10.91
N SER A 232 10.34 0.68 -11.75
CA SER A 232 9.27 1.55 -11.26
C SER A 232 8.15 0.72 -10.61
N TYR A 233 7.37 1.37 -9.75
CA TYR A 233 6.20 0.79 -9.07
C TYR A 233 4.96 0.77 -10.00
N LEU A 234 3.82 0.28 -9.51
CA LEU A 234 2.63 0.06 -10.34
C LEU A 234 2.08 1.37 -10.91
N ASN A 235 1.91 2.40 -10.07
CA ASN A 235 1.34 3.70 -10.45
C ASN A 235 -0.05 3.54 -11.12
N ASP A 236 -0.35 4.45 -12.04
CA ASP A 236 -1.56 4.55 -12.83
C ASP A 236 -1.59 3.61 -14.06
N HIS A 237 -0.89 2.48 -13.99
CA HIS A 237 -0.86 1.50 -15.06
C HIS A 237 -2.30 1.12 -15.47
N PRO A 238 -2.65 1.06 -16.77
CA PRO A 238 -4.04 0.87 -17.21
C PRO A 238 -4.75 -0.35 -16.58
N LEU A 239 -4.05 -1.47 -16.47
CA LEU A 239 -4.55 -2.69 -15.82
C LEU A 239 -4.92 -2.51 -14.33
N ILE A 240 -4.31 -1.54 -13.63
CA ILE A 240 -4.68 -1.19 -12.25
C ILE A 240 -6.03 -0.47 -12.23
N LEU A 241 -6.21 0.52 -13.12
CA LEU A 241 -7.49 1.22 -13.29
C LEU A 241 -8.62 0.26 -13.71
N ASP A 242 -8.32 -0.70 -14.58
CA ASP A 242 -9.26 -1.76 -14.95
C ASP A 242 -9.67 -2.60 -13.75
N THR A 243 -8.71 -3.01 -12.92
CA THR A 243 -9.00 -3.80 -11.72
C THR A 243 -9.88 -3.04 -10.74
N PHE A 244 -9.63 -1.74 -10.53
CA PHE A 244 -10.52 -0.92 -9.69
C PHE A 244 -11.92 -0.78 -10.26
N SER A 245 -12.05 -0.65 -11.59
CA SER A 245 -13.36 -0.62 -12.25
C SER A 245 -14.12 -1.93 -11.99
N GLU A 246 -13.43 -3.06 -12.05
CA GLU A 246 -14.02 -4.36 -11.75
C GLU A 246 -14.42 -4.48 -10.28
N ARG A 247 -13.62 -3.98 -9.32
CA ARG A 247 -14.00 -3.97 -7.90
C ARG A 247 -15.28 -3.16 -7.65
N VAL A 248 -15.49 -2.06 -8.37
CA VAL A 248 -16.76 -1.31 -8.30
C VAL A 248 -17.93 -2.15 -8.84
N GLU A 249 -17.76 -2.78 -10.00
CA GLU A 249 -18.80 -3.62 -10.58
C GLU A 249 -19.08 -4.90 -9.76
N GLU A 250 -18.09 -5.44 -9.06
CA GLU A 250 -18.25 -6.57 -8.13
C GLU A 250 -19.22 -6.22 -6.99
N ILE A 251 -19.15 -4.98 -6.47
CA ILE A 251 -20.10 -4.48 -5.46
C ILE A 251 -21.50 -4.45 -6.07
N ARG A 252 -21.65 -3.80 -7.23
CA ARG A 252 -22.95 -3.64 -7.90
C ARG A 252 -23.61 -4.97 -8.24
N ASN A 253 -22.83 -5.96 -8.68
CA ASN A 253 -23.34 -7.27 -9.09
C ASN A 253 -23.46 -8.26 -7.92
N GLY A 254 -23.14 -7.86 -6.69
CA GLY A 254 -23.27 -8.71 -5.49
C GLY A 254 -22.26 -9.86 -5.43
N VAL A 255 -21.12 -9.75 -6.11
CA VAL A 255 -20.06 -10.78 -6.16
C VAL A 255 -18.77 -10.34 -5.45
N ASN A 256 -18.85 -9.28 -4.66
CA ASN A 256 -17.77 -8.75 -3.82
C ASN A 256 -17.44 -9.70 -2.65
N ASN A 257 -16.70 -10.77 -2.97
CA ASN A 257 -16.32 -11.80 -2.01
C ASN A 257 -15.05 -11.40 -1.25
N MET A 258 -15.20 -10.99 0.01
CA MET A 258 -14.07 -10.80 0.93
C MET A 258 -13.50 -12.16 1.34
N ASN A 259 -12.17 -12.33 1.30
CA ASN A 259 -11.54 -13.55 1.82
C ASN A 259 -11.51 -13.53 3.36
N CYS A 260 -12.62 -13.92 3.99
CA CYS A 260 -12.69 -14.01 5.45
C CYS A 260 -12.10 -15.31 6.01
N LYS A 261 -11.80 -16.31 5.16
CA LYS A 261 -11.31 -17.64 5.60
C LYS A 261 -9.94 -17.62 6.26
N LEU A 262 -9.11 -16.62 5.93
CA LEU A 262 -7.77 -16.43 6.52
C LEU A 262 -7.70 -15.12 7.32
N CYS A 263 -8.85 -14.54 7.66
CA CYS A 263 -8.88 -13.30 8.41
C CYS A 263 -8.62 -13.60 9.90
N LYS A 264 -7.49 -13.12 10.43
CA LYS A 264 -7.11 -13.28 11.85
C LYS A 264 -8.14 -12.75 12.86
N TYR A 265 -9.02 -11.84 12.44
CA TYR A 265 -10.12 -11.33 13.27
C TYR A 265 -11.34 -12.26 13.33
N ARG A 266 -11.42 -13.27 12.45
CA ARG A 266 -12.59 -14.17 12.32
C ARG A 266 -12.26 -15.64 12.55
N GLU A 267 -11.05 -16.06 12.23
CA GLU A 267 -10.59 -17.44 12.32
C GLU A 267 -9.32 -17.53 13.17
N GLN A 268 -9.11 -18.67 13.84
CA GLN A 268 -7.88 -18.90 14.61
C GLN A 268 -6.68 -19.02 13.66
N PHE A 269 -5.82 -18.01 13.70
CA PHE A 269 -4.57 -17.95 12.97
C PHE A 269 -3.41 -18.12 13.95
N LEU A 270 -2.45 -19.00 13.65
CA LEU A 270 -1.35 -19.36 14.55
C LEU A 270 -0.58 -18.11 15.02
N GLY A 271 -0.52 -17.90 16.33
CA GLY A 271 0.13 -16.76 16.97
C GLY A 271 -0.74 -15.50 17.08
N PHE A 272 -1.94 -15.51 16.52
CA PHE A 272 -2.89 -14.39 16.52
C PHE A 272 -4.24 -14.79 17.13
N GLU A 273 -4.28 -15.84 17.95
CA GLU A 273 -5.51 -16.40 18.52
C GLU A 273 -6.28 -15.38 19.38
N ASN A 274 -5.55 -14.46 20.02
CA ASN A 274 -6.12 -13.39 20.85
C ASN A 274 -6.78 -12.25 20.04
N GLU A 275 -6.63 -12.24 18.72
CA GLU A 275 -7.24 -11.22 17.86
C GLU A 275 -8.64 -11.62 17.33
N VAL A 276 -9.05 -12.87 17.53
CA VAL A 276 -10.36 -13.35 17.07
C VAL A 276 -11.48 -12.65 17.83
N GLY A 277 -12.41 -12.04 17.08
CA GLY A 277 -13.57 -11.34 17.65
C GLY A 277 -13.28 -9.93 18.19
N LEU A 278 -12.07 -9.38 17.98
CA LEU A 278 -11.80 -7.98 18.31
C LEU A 278 -12.75 -7.03 17.55
N ARG A 279 -13.10 -5.93 18.20
CA ARG A 279 -13.97 -4.89 17.61
C ARG A 279 -13.22 -4.15 16.50
N GLN A 280 -13.97 -3.77 15.45
CA GLN A 280 -13.45 -2.90 14.40
C GLN A 280 -13.41 -1.45 14.90
N GLU A 281 -12.21 -0.98 15.20
CA GLU A 281 -11.95 0.38 15.66
C GLU A 281 -10.92 1.03 14.76
N SER A 282 -11.14 2.31 14.41
CA SER A 282 -10.17 3.08 13.64
C SER A 282 -9.11 3.64 14.59
N HIS A 283 -7.85 3.35 14.29
CA HIS A 283 -6.72 3.81 15.10
C HIS A 283 -6.17 5.17 14.61
N HIS A 284 -6.73 5.71 13.53
CA HIS A 284 -6.14 6.80 12.75
C HIS A 284 -6.89 8.14 12.87
N HIS A 285 -7.93 8.21 13.71
CA HIS A 285 -8.70 9.44 13.91
C HIS A 285 -7.86 10.65 14.36
N HIS A 286 -6.76 10.43 15.08
CA HIS A 286 -5.92 11.49 15.62
C HIS A 286 -5.01 12.19 14.59
N VAL A 287 -4.86 11.62 13.39
CA VAL A 287 -4.04 12.16 12.29
C VAL A 287 -4.85 12.44 11.02
N GLU A 288 -6.18 12.41 11.12
CA GLU A 288 -7.08 12.69 10.02
C GLU A 288 -6.97 14.16 9.58
N GLY A 289 -6.63 14.40 8.31
CA GLY A 289 -6.63 15.75 7.72
C GLY A 289 -5.56 16.73 8.21
N ILE A 290 -4.52 16.28 8.94
CA ILE A 290 -3.49 17.15 9.52
C ILE A 290 -2.57 17.87 8.49
N GLY A 291 -2.64 17.50 7.22
CA GLY A 291 -1.89 18.08 6.10
C GLY A 291 -0.60 17.34 5.72
N THR A 292 -0.03 17.71 4.57
CA THR A 292 1.24 17.20 4.01
C THR A 292 2.49 17.89 4.60
N GLY A 293 2.31 18.80 5.57
CA GLY A 293 3.41 19.42 6.29
C GLY A 293 4.21 20.43 5.47
N HIS A 294 3.62 21.58 5.18
CA HIS A 294 4.28 22.90 5.09
C HIS A 294 3.21 24.00 5.13
N SER A 295 2.67 24.31 6.31
CA SER A 295 1.80 25.48 6.51
C SER A 295 1.80 25.89 7.98
N HIS A 296 2.75 26.75 8.36
CA HIS A 296 2.57 27.64 9.49
C HIS A 296 1.58 28.74 9.05
N PRO A 297 0.48 28.89 9.79
CA PRO A 297 0.19 30.19 10.32
C PRO A 297 0.19 30.04 11.83
N GLN A 298 1.00 30.84 12.50
CA GLN A 298 0.64 31.64 13.68
C GLN A 298 1.95 32.24 14.19
N GLY A 299 2.02 33.57 14.18
CA GLY A 299 2.91 34.22 15.11
C GLY A 299 2.40 33.87 16.50
N HIS A 300 3.16 33.08 17.24
CA HIS A 300 3.36 33.21 18.68
C HIS A 300 4.62 32.43 19.02
N ASP A 301 5.58 33.19 19.53
CA ASP A 301 6.91 32.80 19.94
C ASP A 301 6.83 31.90 21.18
N HIS A 302 7.15 30.61 21.05
CA HIS A 302 7.58 29.77 22.17
C HIS A 302 8.54 28.69 21.68
N SER A 303 9.79 28.83 22.10
CA SER A 303 10.85 27.83 22.00
C SER A 303 10.53 26.61 22.87
N HIS A 304 10.25 25.47 22.24
CA HIS A 304 10.39 24.16 22.88
C HIS A 304 10.95 23.16 21.86
N ASP A 305 12.22 22.82 22.04
CA ASP A 305 12.85 21.62 21.46
C ASP A 305 12.16 20.39 22.07
N HIS A 306 11.34 19.72 21.28
CA HIS A 306 10.88 18.38 21.57
C HIS A 306 11.02 17.53 20.30
N ASP A 307 12.09 16.73 20.26
CA ASP A 307 12.16 15.51 19.47
C ASP A 307 10.97 14.63 19.86
N HIS A 308 9.96 14.56 18.99
CA HIS A 308 8.85 13.64 19.16
C HIS A 308 9.19 12.30 18.51
N PRO A 309 9.31 11.20 19.28
CA PRO A 309 9.43 9.87 18.73
C PRO A 309 8.13 9.53 17.99
N HIS A 310 8.26 9.13 16.72
CA HIS A 310 7.14 8.71 15.87
C HIS A 310 6.67 7.30 16.24
N ASP A 311 6.05 7.14 17.40
CA ASP A 311 5.42 5.87 17.77
C ASP A 311 4.01 5.79 17.16
N HIS A 312 3.94 5.37 15.90
CA HIS A 312 2.69 4.88 15.34
C HIS A 312 2.43 3.50 15.95
N GLY A 313 1.56 3.45 16.96
CA GLY A 313 1.17 2.21 17.63
C GLY A 313 0.55 1.22 16.65
N HIS A 314 1.38 0.41 15.99
CA HIS A 314 0.95 -0.78 15.31
C HIS A 314 0.66 -1.83 16.39
N HIS A 315 -0.50 -2.49 16.32
CA HIS A 315 -0.75 -3.66 17.16
C HIS A 315 0.46 -4.60 17.07
N PRO A 316 1.12 -4.93 18.20
CA PRO A 316 2.34 -5.71 18.18
C PRO A 316 2.01 -7.10 17.64
N TYR A 317 2.64 -7.47 16.53
CA TYR A 317 2.52 -8.83 15.99
C TYR A 317 3.52 -9.75 16.70
N PRO A 318 3.31 -11.08 16.68
CA PRO A 318 4.17 -12.04 17.36
C PRO A 318 5.63 -11.83 16.95
N HIS A 319 6.51 -11.66 17.94
CA HIS A 319 7.94 -11.44 17.75
C HIS A 319 8.32 -10.08 17.12
N ALA A 320 7.60 -9.00 17.45
CA ALA A 320 7.99 -7.63 17.07
C ALA A 320 9.45 -7.25 17.49
N ASP A 321 9.99 -7.91 18.51
CA ASP A 321 11.38 -7.77 19.00
C ASP A 321 12.41 -8.65 18.27
N HIS A 322 12.05 -9.32 17.18
CA HIS A 322 12.99 -10.17 16.44
C HIS A 322 14.23 -9.35 15.99
N PRO A 323 15.47 -9.87 16.08
CA PRO A 323 16.69 -9.14 15.74
C PRO A 323 16.79 -8.64 14.29
N LEU A 324 15.92 -9.12 13.40
CA LEU A 324 15.79 -8.69 12.00
C LEU A 324 14.49 -7.94 11.71
N GLY A 325 13.70 -7.66 12.76
CA GLY A 325 12.41 -6.99 12.69
C GLY A 325 12.53 -5.47 12.48
N PRO A 326 11.40 -4.74 12.45
CA PRO A 326 11.32 -3.32 12.13
C PRO A 326 12.17 -2.41 13.03
N LYS A 327 12.47 -2.84 14.27
CA LYS A 327 13.37 -2.11 15.20
C LYS A 327 14.81 -1.93 14.68
N THR A 328 15.23 -2.69 13.67
CA THR A 328 16.58 -2.59 13.10
C THR A 328 16.80 -1.33 12.24
N LEU A 329 15.75 -0.71 11.68
CA LEU A 329 15.90 0.53 10.90
C LEU A 329 16.05 1.77 11.78
N GLU A 330 15.44 1.78 12.98
CA GLU A 330 15.53 2.90 13.93
C GLU A 330 16.93 3.01 14.54
N GLN A 331 17.59 1.87 14.75
CA GLN A 331 18.94 1.80 15.32
C GLN A 331 20.02 2.29 14.34
N GLU A 332 19.82 2.16 13.02
CA GLU A 332 20.80 2.64 12.03
C GLU A 332 20.63 4.11 11.67
N SER A 333 19.42 4.69 11.74
CA SER A 333 19.21 6.13 11.49
C SER A 333 19.85 7.04 12.54
N SER A 334 20.09 6.51 13.75
CA SER A 334 20.84 7.19 14.82
C SER A 334 22.37 6.99 14.69
N GLN A 335 22.79 6.07 13.81
CA GLN A 335 24.15 5.75 13.35
C GLN A 335 24.89 6.88 12.61
N GLY A 336 24.15 7.74 11.91
CA GLY A 336 24.68 8.62 10.86
C GLY A 336 25.01 10.06 11.27
N ASN A 337 24.93 10.39 12.56
CA ASN A 337 25.19 11.73 13.09
C ASN A 337 26.25 11.73 14.21
N GLN A 338 27.39 11.09 13.96
CA GLN A 338 28.64 11.36 14.70
C GLN A 338 29.79 11.62 13.76
#